data_AF-A0A267WIY9-F1
#
_entry.id   AF-A0A267WIY9-F1
#
_cell.length_a   1.000
_cell.length_b   1.000
_cell.length_c   1.000
_cell.angle_alpha   90.00
_cell.angle_beta   90.00
_cell.angle_gamma   90.00
#
_symmetry.space_group_name_H-M   'P 1'
#
loop_
_entity.id
_entity.type
_entity.pdbx_description
1 polymer ?
#
loop_
_entity_poly.entity_id
_entity_poly.type
_entity_poly.pdbx_seq_one_letter_code
_entity_poly.pdbx_strand_id
1 'polypeptide(L)'
;MTIDELCKKTGIGRNSYYAKQRGERCFNTEEIDAIAKALDCDALLLLQEAAHEPTDEETVIKATLQKLQENPMLLAAYMSKEKEKDEAINGEAGPDYDEPA
;
A
#
# COMPACT_ATOMS: atom_id res chain seq x y z
N MET A 1 -4.49 7.83 -18.87
CA MET A 1 -5.75 7.51 -19.57
C MET A 1 -6.90 8.13 -18.80
N THR A 2 -7.81 8.83 -19.49
CA THR A 2 -9.04 9.37 -18.88
C THR A 2 -10.13 8.30 -18.77
N ILE A 3 -11.15 8.51 -17.93
CA ILE A 3 -12.29 7.58 -17.83
C ILE A 3 -13.07 7.49 -19.15
N ASP A 4 -13.12 8.57 -19.93
CA ASP A 4 -13.76 8.56 -21.26
C ASP A 4 -13.01 7.69 -22.26
N GLU A 5 -11.68 7.76 -22.25
CA GLU A 5 -10.84 6.90 -23.07
C GLU A 5 -10.96 5.44 -22.66
N LEU A 6 -10.99 5.17 -21.35
CA LEU A 6 -11.21 3.82 -20.82
C LEU A 6 -12.57 3.28 -21.29
N CYS A 7 -13.66 4.02 -21.06
CA CYS A 7 -15.02 3.64 -21.46
C CYS A 7 -15.11 3.35 -22.98
N LYS A 8 -14.44 4.17 -23.80
CA LYS A 8 -14.38 3.95 -25.25
C LYS A 8 -13.62 2.67 -25.61
N LYS A 9 -12.49 2.40 -24.97
CA LYS A 9 -11.68 1.20 -25.22
C LYS A 9 -12.36 -0.09 -24.75
N THR A 10 -13.12 -0.03 -23.66
CA THR A 10 -13.75 -1.20 -23.05
C THR A 10 -15.17 -1.45 -23.53
N GLY A 11 -15.79 -0.48 -24.23
CA GLY A 11 -17.19 -0.54 -24.62
C GLY A 11 -18.17 -0.31 -23.47
N ILE A 12 -17.67 0.04 -22.28
CA ILE A 12 -18.50 0.29 -21.10
C ILE A 12 -19.12 1.68 -21.21
N GLY A 13 -20.45 1.76 -21.15
CA GLY A 13 -21.15 3.05 -21.09
C GLY A 13 -20.77 3.83 -19.82
N ARG A 14 -20.54 5.14 -19.93
CA ARG A 14 -20.07 5.97 -18.82
C ARG A 14 -20.94 5.91 -17.56
N ASN A 15 -22.26 5.90 -17.73
CA ASN A 15 -23.21 5.74 -16.61
C ASN A 15 -23.09 4.35 -15.96
N SER A 16 -22.89 3.30 -16.77
CA SER A 16 -22.69 1.93 -16.30
C SER A 16 -21.39 1.81 -15.50
N TYR A 17 -20.30 2.42 -16.00
CA TYR A 17 -19.02 2.45 -15.32
C TYR A 17 -19.14 3.06 -13.92
N TYR A 18 -19.73 4.25 -13.79
CA TYR A 18 -19.86 4.90 -12.49
C TYR A 18 -20.83 4.20 -11.54
N ALA A 19 -21.92 3.59 -12.05
CA ALA A 19 -22.80 2.77 -11.22
C ALA A 19 -22.06 1.56 -10.64
N LYS A 20 -21.23 0.89 -11.47
CA LYS A 20 -20.43 -0.26 -11.04
C LYS A 20 -19.31 0.13 -10.07
N GLN A 21 -18.65 1.25 -10.34
CA GLN A 21 -17.62 1.81 -9.45
C GLN A 21 -18.16 2.13 -8.05
N ARG A 22 -19.43 2.58 -7.95
CA ARG A 22 -20.10 2.83 -6.66
C ARG A 22 -20.61 1.56 -5.97
N GLY A 23 -20.46 0.39 -6.58
CA GLY A 23 -20.95 -0.88 -6.04
C GLY A 23 -22.45 -1.11 -6.24
N GLU A 24 -23.15 -0.29 -7.02
CA GLU A 24 -24.57 -0.52 -7.36
C GLU A 24 -24.74 -1.75 -8.26
N ARG A 25 -23.70 -2.10 -9.01
CA ARG A 25 -23.62 -3.27 -9.90
C ARG A 25 -22.20 -3.82 -9.91
N CYS A 26 -22.03 -5.11 -10.17
CA CYS A 26 -20.70 -5.70 -10.36
C CYS A 26 -20.20 -5.49 -11.79
N PHE A 27 -18.87 -5.41 -11.95
CA PHE A 27 -18.23 -5.66 -13.24
C PHE A 27 -18.35 -7.14 -13.58
N ASN A 28 -18.69 -7.45 -14.83
CA ASN A 28 -18.67 -8.82 -15.32
C ASN A 28 -17.25 -9.19 -15.81
N THR A 29 -17.02 -10.47 -16.07
CA THR A 29 -15.71 -10.99 -16.46
C THR A 29 -15.20 -10.42 -17.79
N GLU A 30 -16.09 -10.17 -18.75
CA GLU A 30 -15.73 -9.57 -20.05
C GLU A 30 -15.29 -8.11 -19.90
N GLU A 31 -15.99 -7.35 -19.05
CA GLU A 31 -15.64 -5.96 -18.72
C GLU A 31 -14.31 -5.90 -17.98
N ILE A 32 -14.04 -6.84 -17.06
CA ILE A 32 -12.77 -6.93 -16.34
C ILE A 32 -11.63 -7.22 -17.30
N ASP A 33 -11.78 -8.20 -18.20
CA ASP A 33 -10.79 -8.52 -19.23
C ASP A 33 -10.54 -7.34 -20.17
N ALA A 34 -11.60 -6.64 -20.60
CA ALA A 34 -11.49 -5.45 -21.43
C ALA A 34 -10.77 -4.30 -20.72
N ILE A 35 -11.07 -4.07 -19.42
CA ILE A 35 -10.38 -3.07 -18.59
C ILE A 35 -8.90 -3.42 -18.46
N ALA A 36 -8.58 -4.69 -18.18
CA ALA A 36 -7.20 -5.16 -18.04
C ALA A 36 -6.40 -4.93 -19.32
N LYS A 37 -6.96 -5.32 -20.48
CA LYS A 37 -6.36 -5.05 -21.80
C LYS A 37 -6.20 -3.56 -22.10
N ALA A 38 -7.14 -2.72 -21.68
CA ALA A 38 -7.06 -1.27 -21.89
C ALA A 38 -5.97 -0.59 -21.03
N LEU A 39 -5.65 -1.20 -19.88
CA LEU A 39 -4.64 -0.76 -18.92
C LEU A 39 -3.28 -1.43 -19.09
N ASP A 40 -3.16 -2.40 -20.00
CA ASP A 40 -1.97 -3.24 -20.20
C ASP A 40 -1.57 -3.98 -18.91
N CYS A 41 -2.56 -4.49 -18.18
CA CYS A 41 -2.36 -5.28 -16.97
C CYS A 41 -3.03 -6.66 -17.06
N ASP A 42 -2.64 -7.55 -16.14
CA ASP A 42 -3.24 -8.87 -16.01
C ASP A 42 -4.58 -8.78 -15.25
N ALA A 43 -5.62 -9.42 -15.80
CA ALA A 43 -6.98 -9.37 -15.24
C ALA A 43 -7.09 -10.05 -13.86
N LEU A 44 -6.31 -11.11 -13.61
CA LEU A 44 -6.27 -11.78 -12.31
C LEU A 44 -5.53 -10.94 -11.29
N LEU A 45 -4.47 -10.24 -11.69
CA LEU A 45 -3.77 -9.29 -10.82
C LEU A 45 -4.70 -8.13 -10.42
N LEU A 46 -5.46 -7.58 -11.37
CA LEU A 46 -6.43 -6.51 -11.11
C LEU A 46 -7.52 -6.97 -10.12
N LEU A 47 -7.98 -8.22 -10.26
CA LEU A 47 -8.94 -8.81 -9.32
C LEU A 47 -8.33 -9.07 -7.94
N GLN A 48 -7.07 -9.51 -7.89
CA GLN A 48 -6.35 -9.72 -6.64
C GLN A 48 -6.19 -8.41 -5.86
N GLU A 49 -5.80 -7.34 -6.55
CA GLU A 49 -5.71 -6.00 -5.95
C GLU A 49 -7.08 -5.47 -5.50
N ALA A 50 -8.12 -5.68 -6.30
CA ALA A 50 -9.48 -5.26 -5.95
C ALA A 50 -10.09 -6.07 -4.79
N ALA A 51 -9.71 -7.34 -4.66
CA ALA A 51 -10.11 -8.21 -3.56
C ALA A 51 -9.26 -8.00 -2.30
N HIS A 52 -8.12 -7.30 -2.41
CA HIS A 52 -7.35 -6.86 -1.27
C HIS A 52 -8.15 -5.76 -0.58
N GLU A 53 -8.94 -6.12 0.43
CA GLU A 53 -9.33 -5.14 1.43
C GLU A 53 -8.03 -4.64 2.07
N PRO A 54 -7.77 -3.31 2.10
CA PRO A 54 -6.62 -2.82 2.84
C PRO A 54 -6.80 -3.33 4.25
N THR A 55 -5.88 -4.18 4.69
CA THR A 55 -5.95 -4.69 6.05
C THR A 55 -5.90 -3.50 7.00
N ASP A 56 -6.48 -3.65 8.20
CA ASP A 56 -6.36 -2.61 9.22
C ASP A 56 -4.88 -2.22 9.43
N GLU A 57 -3.96 -3.17 9.26
CA GLU A 57 -2.52 -2.94 9.27
C GLU A 57 -2.03 -2.04 8.13
N GLU A 58 -2.39 -2.31 6.87
CA GLU A 58 -2.02 -1.45 5.73
C GLU A 58 -2.57 -0.03 5.88
N THR A 59 -3.78 0.09 6.40
CA THR A 59 -4.41 1.39 6.68
C THR A 59 -3.67 2.15 7.78
N VAL A 60 -3.31 1.46 8.86
CA VAL A 60 -2.53 2.03 9.97
C VAL A 60 -1.12 2.42 9.54
N ILE A 61 -0.45 1.58 8.74
CA ILE A 61 0.87 1.86 8.19
C ILE A 61 0.82 3.11 7.30
N LYS A 62 -0.14 3.18 6.37
CA LYS A 62 -0.31 4.32 5.48
C LYS A 62 -0.57 5.62 6.25
N ALA A 63 -1.45 5.58 7.24
CA ALA A 63 -1.74 6.73 8.11
C ALA A 63 -0.51 7.16 8.93
N THR A 64 0.30 6.21 9.37
CA THR A 64 1.53 6.47 10.13
C THR A 64 2.60 7.09 9.24
N LEU A 65 2.82 6.54 8.04
CA LEU A 65 3.77 7.07 7.06
C LEU A 65 3.41 8.50 6.65
N GLN A 66 2.13 8.79 6.44
CA GLN A 66 1.67 10.13 6.11
C GLN A 66 1.96 11.13 7.25
N LYS A 67 1.69 10.76 8.50
CA LYS A 67 2.03 11.60 9.67
C LYS A 67 3.54 11.87 9.79
N LEU A 68 4.37 10.87 9.50
CA LEU A 68 5.83 11.02 9.51
C LEU A 68 6.33 11.93 8.39
N GLN A 69 5.72 11.84 7.20
CA GLN A 69 6.05 12.70 6.07
C GLN A 69 5.67 14.16 6.32
N GLU A 70 4.52 14.40 6.94
CA GLU A 70 3.99 15.76 7.20
C GLU A 70 4.67 16.45 8.40
N ASN A 71 5.33 15.69 9.29
CA ASN A 71 5.96 16.23 10.49
C ASN A 71 7.44 15.81 10.61
N PRO A 72 8.38 16.67 10.16
CA PRO A 72 9.82 16.40 10.23
C PRO A 72 10.35 16.12 11.63
N MET A 73 9.70 16.66 12.68
CA MET A 73 10.09 16.45 14.06
C MET A 73 9.74 15.04 14.55
N LEU A 74 8.57 14.52 14.14
CA LEU A 74 8.18 13.13 14.41
C LEU A 74 9.08 12.14 13.66
N LEU A 75 9.46 12.45 12.42
CA LEU A 75 10.40 11.64 11.65
C LEU A 75 11.78 11.56 12.33
N ALA A 76 12.30 12.71 12.78
CA ALA A 76 13.57 12.77 13.50
C ALA A 76 13.54 11.98 14.82
N ALA A 77 12.44 12.06 15.58
CA ALA A 77 12.25 11.28 16.80
C ALA A 77 12.18 9.77 16.52
N TYR A 78 11.48 9.36 15.46
CA TYR A 78 11.40 7.97 15.04
C TYR A 78 12.78 7.41 14.65
N MET A 79 13.56 8.15 13.84
CA MET A 79 14.92 7.76 13.45
C MET A 79 15.90 7.72 14.63
N SER A 80 15.77 8.63 15.60
CA SER A 80 16.64 8.66 16.78
C SER A 80 16.41 7.44 17.68
N LYS A 81 15.15 7.02 17.81
CA LYS A 81 14.77 5.85 18.61
C LYS A 81 15.28 4.52 18.01
N GLU A 82 15.32 4.40 16.69
CA GLU A 82 15.94 3.26 16.01
C GLU A 82 17.45 3.23 16.26
N LYS A 83 18.10 4.40 16.21
CA LYS A 83 19.54 4.51 16.48
C LYS A 83 19.93 4.11 17.91
N GLU A 84 19.15 4.53 18.91
CA GLU A 84 19.36 4.13 20.32
C GLU A 84 19.20 2.61 20.51
N LYS A 85 18.32 1.98 19.73
CA LYS A 85 18.10 0.53 19.77
C LYS A 85 19.27 -0.24 19.15
N ASP A 86 19.82 0.25 18.05
CA ASP A 86 21.03 -0.33 17.44
C ASP A 86 22.26 -0.16 18.34
N GLU A 87 22.38 0.97 19.05
CA GLU A 87 23.46 1.21 20.02
C GLU A 87 23.32 0.32 21.27
N ALA A 88 22.10 0.06 21.75
CA ALA A 88 21.86 -0.84 22.87
C ALA A 88 22.21 -2.31 22.56
N ILE A 89 22.02 -2.75 21.30
CA ILE A 89 22.39 -4.11 20.87
C ILE A 89 23.92 -4.26 20.71
N ASN A 90 24.62 -3.20 20.28
CA ASN A 90 26.07 -3.21 20.10
C ASN A 90 26.86 -2.77 21.36
N GLY A 91 26.17 -2.34 22.42
CA GLY A 91 26.73 -1.80 23.65
C GLY A 91 26.77 -2.76 24.84
N GLU A 92 26.31 -4.00 24.70
CA GLU A 92 26.59 -5.04 25.70
C GLU A 92 28.09 -5.38 25.64
N ALA A 93 28.89 -4.66 26.44
CA ALA A 93 30.18 -5.15 26.88
C ALA A 93 29.94 -6.52 27.51
N GLY A 94 30.50 -7.57 26.89
CA GLY A 94 30.52 -8.90 27.48
C GLY A 94 31.12 -8.83 28.89
N PRO A 95 30.76 -9.77 29.78
CA PRO A 95 31.12 -9.69 31.19
C PRO A 95 32.64 -9.50 31.35
N ASP A 96 33.03 -8.49 32.13
CA ASP A 96 34.42 -8.31 32.57
C ASP A 96 34.80 -9.54 33.41
N TYR A 97 35.51 -10.47 32.78
CA TYR A 97 36.19 -11.52 33.52
C TYR A 97 37.44 -10.91 34.14
N ASP A 98 37.35 -10.50 35.41
CA ASP A 98 38.54 -10.26 36.23
C ASP A 98 39.35 -11.57 36.29
N GLU A 99 40.50 -11.59 35.61
CA GLU A 99 41.45 -12.69 35.73
C GLU A 99 41.99 -12.73 37.17
N PRO A 100 41.86 -13.85 37.91
CA PRO A 100 42.40 -13.94 39.25
C PRO A 100 43.93 -13.97 39.22
N ALA A 101 44.51 -13.16 40.12
CA ALA A 101 45.94 -12.88 40.30
C ALA A 101 46.82 -14.10 40.67
#